data_AF-A0A255HU37-F1
#
_entry.id   AF-A0A255HU37-F1
#
_cell.length_a   1.000
_cell.length_b   1.000
_cell.length_c   1.000
_cell.angle_alpha   90.00
_cell.angle_beta   90.00
_cell.angle_gamma   90.00
#
_symmetry.space_group_name_H-M   'P 1'
#
loop_
_entity.id
_entity.type
_entity.pdbx_description
1 polymer ?
#
loop_
_entity_poly.entity_id
_entity_poly.type
_entity_poly.pdbx_seq_one_letter_code
_entity_poly.pdbx_strand_id
1 'polypeptide(L)'
;MISEFNELSDKIGLLAEMTHALRRENAQLRKDNTALAAENALYVQRMREAQERVEALLEKIPELVQSGLEQAASEAMAHAADNGKEA
;
A
#
# COMPACT_ATOMS: atom_id res chain seq x y z
N MET A 1 51.68 36.45 -5.41
CA MET A 1 50.66 37.32 -4.77
C MET A 1 49.38 37.53 -5.60
N ILE A 2 49.34 38.27 -6.72
CA ILE A 2 48.06 38.47 -7.48
C ILE A 2 47.52 37.14 -8.07
N SER A 3 48.41 36.26 -8.55
CA SER A 3 48.02 34.95 -9.09
C SER A 3 47.40 34.01 -8.06
N GLU A 4 47.93 33.98 -6.83
CA GLU A 4 47.41 33.14 -5.74
C GLU A 4 46.03 33.63 -5.28
N PHE A 5 45.83 34.96 -5.26
CA PHE A 5 44.52 35.54 -4.94
C PHE A 5 43.48 35.20 -6.00
N ASN A 6 43.83 35.27 -7.28
CA ASN A 6 42.95 34.87 -8.37
C ASN A 6 42.58 33.38 -8.28
N GLU A 7 43.56 32.51 -8.06
CA GLU A 7 43.32 31.07 -7.91
C GLU A 7 42.42 30.75 -6.71
N LEU A 8 42.61 31.48 -5.60
CA LEU A 8 41.74 31.36 -4.42
C LEU A 8 40.32 31.85 -4.72
N SER A 9 40.18 32.97 -5.43
CA SER A 9 38.88 33.51 -5.84
C SER A 9 38.12 32.53 -6.73
N ASP A 10 38.80 31.88 -7.68
CA ASP A 10 38.20 30.87 -8.55
C ASP A 10 37.72 29.65 -7.77
N LYS A 11 38.54 29.17 -6.81
CA LYS A 11 38.16 28.05 -5.92
C LYS A 11 36.97 28.39 -5.03
N ILE A 12 36.91 29.62 -4.51
CA ILE A 12 35.76 30.09 -3.72
C ILE A 12 34.51 30.15 -4.60
N GLY A 13 34.62 30.63 -5.84
CA GLY A 13 33.53 30.62 -6.82
C GLY A 13 33.00 29.21 -7.06
N LEU A 14 33.89 28.26 -7.35
CA LEU A 14 33.52 26.86 -7.55
C LEU A 14 32.84 26.26 -6.30
N LEU A 15 33.38 26.50 -5.11
CA LEU A 15 32.78 26.03 -3.85
C LEU A 15 31.39 26.62 -3.61
N ALA A 16 31.18 27.89 -3.94
CA ALA A 16 29.86 28.51 -3.85
C ALA A 16 28.87 27.84 -4.81
N GLU A 17 29.25 27.61 -6.07
CA GLU A 17 28.42 26.91 -7.05
C GLU A 17 28.06 25.50 -6.60
N MET A 18 29.04 24.72 -6.14
CA MET A 18 28.82 23.37 -5.62
C MET A 18 27.89 23.38 -4.40
N THR A 19 28.05 24.33 -3.50
CA THR A 19 27.19 24.47 -2.32
C THR A 19 25.75 24.79 -2.72
N HIS A 20 25.55 25.67 -3.71
CA HIS A 20 24.23 25.96 -4.24
C HIS A 20 23.59 24.76 -4.95
N ALA A 21 24.38 23.98 -5.71
CA ALA A 21 23.93 22.74 -6.31
C ALA A 21 23.47 21.73 -5.25
N LEU A 22 24.31 21.46 -4.24
CA LEU A 22 23.99 20.54 -3.13
C LEU A 22 22.77 20.98 -2.33
N ARG A 23 22.60 22.29 -2.07
CA ARG A 23 21.40 22.79 -1.37
C ARG A 23 20.13 22.55 -2.17
N ARG A 24 20.17 22.75 -3.50
CA ARG A 24 19.03 22.48 -4.39
C ARG A 24 18.70 21.00 -4.42
N GLU A 25 19.71 20.14 -4.57
CA GLU A 25 19.54 18.70 -4.56
C GLU A 25 18.98 18.20 -3.22
N ASN A 26 19.52 18.68 -2.10
CA ASN A 26 19.01 18.28 -0.78
C ASN A 26 17.55 18.70 -0.57
N ALA A 27 17.17 19.89 -1.04
CA ALA A 27 15.78 20.35 -0.98
C ALA A 27 14.86 19.45 -1.84
N GLN A 28 15.32 19.07 -3.03
CA GLN A 28 14.59 18.16 -3.92
C GLN A 28 14.44 16.77 -3.29
N LEU A 29 15.52 16.19 -2.77
CA LEU A 29 15.50 14.89 -2.08
C LEU A 29 14.57 14.89 -0.87
N ARG A 30 14.54 15.97 -0.07
CA ARG A 30 13.60 16.09 1.04
C ARG A 30 12.16 16.09 0.55
N LYS A 31 11.85 16.83 -0.52
CA LYS A 31 10.52 16.86 -1.12
C LYS A 31 10.11 15.47 -1.59
N ASP A 32 10.97 14.78 -2.33
CA ASP A 32 10.68 13.45 -2.86
C ASP A 32 10.52 12.42 -1.74
N ASN A 33 11.36 12.50 -0.70
CA ASN A 33 11.22 11.65 0.48
C ASN A 33 9.87 11.86 1.18
N THR A 34 9.43 13.12 1.35
CA THR A 34 8.11 13.39 1.95
C THR A 34 6.96 12.85 1.09
N ALA A 35 7.06 12.92 -0.23
CA ALA A 35 6.06 12.36 -1.14
C ALA A 35 6.00 10.84 -1.03
N LEU A 36 7.16 10.16 -1.07
CA LEU A 36 7.26 8.71 -0.93
C LEU A 36 6.77 8.23 0.44
N ALA A 37 7.07 8.96 1.51
CA ALA A 37 6.57 8.63 2.85
C ALA A 37 5.03 8.71 2.94
N ALA A 38 4.43 9.73 2.29
CA ALA A 38 2.98 9.85 2.22
C ALA A 38 2.34 8.71 1.41
N GLU A 39 2.92 8.35 0.27
CA GLU A 39 2.47 7.20 -0.53
C GLU A 39 2.60 5.89 0.24
N ASN A 40 3.71 5.68 0.94
CA ASN A 40 3.92 4.50 1.76
C ASN A 40 2.83 4.37 2.84
N ALA A 41 2.52 5.46 3.54
CA ALA A 41 1.47 5.47 4.55
C ALA A 41 0.09 5.07 3.96
N LEU A 42 -0.23 5.55 2.76
CA LEU A 42 -1.46 5.17 2.07
C LEU A 42 -1.47 3.68 1.69
N TYR A 43 -0.36 3.14 1.21
CA TYR A 43 -0.26 1.71 0.90
C TYR A 43 -0.40 0.84 2.14
N VAL A 44 0.25 1.21 3.25
CA VAL A 44 0.15 0.50 4.53
C VAL A 44 -1.28 0.51 5.03
N GLN A 45 -1.97 1.65 4.96
CA GLN A 45 -3.39 1.74 5.33
C GLN A 45 -4.25 0.80 4.48
N ARG A 46 -4.11 0.85 3.14
CA ARG A 46 -4.88 -0.01 2.24
C ARG A 46 -4.61 -1.50 2.49
N MET A 47 -3.37 -1.85 2.80
CA MET A 47 -2.99 -3.23 3.09
C MET A 47 -3.60 -3.71 4.41
N ARG A 48 -3.64 -2.85 5.44
CA ARG A 48 -4.35 -3.13 6.69
C ARG A 48 -5.84 -3.31 6.48
N GLU A 49 -6.49 -2.41 5.73
CA GLU A 49 -7.93 -2.56 5.42
C GLU A 49 -8.22 -3.86 4.67
N ALA A 50 -7.36 -4.24 3.73
CA ALA A 50 -7.49 -5.50 3.02
C ALA A 50 -7.32 -6.70 3.97
N GLN A 51 -6.34 -6.65 4.87
CA GLN A 51 -6.14 -7.66 5.90
C GLN A 51 -7.37 -7.80 6.79
N GLU A 52 -7.89 -6.69 7.33
CA GLU A 52 -9.09 -6.68 8.18
C GLU A 52 -10.31 -7.27 7.46
N ARG A 53 -10.50 -6.94 6.17
CA ARG A 53 -11.56 -7.54 5.36
C ARG A 53 -11.37 -9.04 5.18
N VAL A 54 -10.14 -9.50 4.95
CA VAL A 54 -9.84 -10.93 4.81
C VAL A 54 -10.05 -11.66 6.13
N GLU A 55 -9.59 -11.11 7.25
CA GLU A 55 -9.82 -11.67 8.59
C GLU A 55 -11.33 -11.79 8.88
N ALA A 56 -12.10 -10.72 8.65
CA ALA A 56 -13.55 -10.73 8.84
C ALA A 56 -14.27 -11.73 7.92
N LEU A 57 -13.74 -11.98 6.72
CA LEU A 57 -14.28 -13.02 5.83
C LEU A 57 -13.94 -14.42 6.33
N LEU A 58 -12.70 -14.63 6.78
CA LEU A 58 -12.24 -15.92 7.34
C LEU A 58 -13.06 -16.32 8.58
N GLU A 59 -13.38 -15.38 9.46
CA GLU A 59 -14.24 -15.61 10.63
C GLU A 59 -15.65 -16.09 10.24
N LYS A 60 -16.17 -15.65 9.09
CA LYS A 60 -17.51 -16.02 8.61
C LYS A 60 -17.56 -17.35 7.86
N ILE A 61 -16.41 -17.92 7.48
CA ILE A 61 -16.36 -19.17 6.72
C ILE A 61 -17.07 -20.32 7.45
N PRO A 62 -16.87 -20.57 8.76
CA PRO A 62 -17.57 -21.64 9.46
C PRO A 62 -19.10 -21.52 9.39
N GLU A 63 -19.63 -20.31 9.57
CA GLU A 63 -21.08 -20.04 9.48
C GLU A 63 -21.60 -20.18 8.04
N LEU A 64 -20.83 -19.73 7.05
CA LEU A 64 -21.14 -19.89 5.62
C LEU A 64 -21.16 -21.36 5.19
N VAL A 65 -20.23 -22.17 5.69
CA VAL A 65 -20.20 -23.61 5.42
C VAL A 65 -21.40 -24.30 6.07
N GLN A 66 -21.71 -23.97 7.32
CA GLN A 66 -22.86 -24.54 8.03
C GLN A 66 -24.18 -24.19 7.35
N SER A 67 -24.38 -22.91 7.00
CA SER A 67 -25.58 -22.47 6.27
C SER A 67 -25.71 -23.08 4.88
N GLY A 68 -24.60 -23.27 4.15
CA GLY A 68 -24.59 -23.97 2.86
C GLY A 68 -24.97 -25.44 2.98
N LEU A 69 -24.53 -26.14 4.03
CA LEU A 69 -24.92 -27.52 4.31
C LEU A 69 -26.41 -27.63 4.67
N GLU A 70 -26.94 -26.69 5.46
CA GLU A 70 -28.36 -26.62 5.82
C GLU A 70 -29.25 -26.33 4.61
N GLN A 71 -28.81 -25.43 3.72
CA GLN A 71 -29.49 -25.16 2.45
C GLN A 71 -29.52 -26.39 1.55
N ALA A 72 -28.39 -27.07 1.36
CA ALA A 72 -28.31 -28.30 0.57
C ALA A 72 -29.20 -29.42 1.15
N ALA A 73 -29.28 -29.53 2.48
CA ALA A 73 -30.17 -30.48 3.15
C ALA A 73 -31.66 -30.14 2.94
N SER A 74 -32.02 -28.84 2.99
CA SER A 74 -33.38 -28.37 2.73
C SER A 74 -33.80 -28.61 1.28
N GLU A 75 -32.92 -28.34 0.32
CA GLU A 75 -33.15 -28.59 -1.11
C GLU A 75 -33.29 -30.09 -1.42
N ALA A 76 -32.46 -30.94 -0.80
CA ALA A 76 -32.57 -32.40 -0.94
C ALA A 76 -33.90 -32.94 -0.37
N MET A 77 -34.36 -32.42 0.76
CA MET A 77 -35.66 -32.78 1.35
C MET A 77 -36.84 -32.31 0.48
N ALA A 78 -36.75 -31.12 -0.10
CA ALA A 78 -37.77 -30.61 -1.02
C ALA A 78 -37.88 -31.47 -2.29
N HIS A 79 -36.75 -31.88 -2.88
CA HIS A 79 -36.74 -32.78 -4.03
C HIS A 79 -37.26 -34.20 -3.71
N ALA A 80 -36.99 -34.71 -2.51
CA ALA A 80 -37.53 -36.01 -2.09
C ALA A 80 -39.05 -35.98 -1.87
N ALA A 81 -39.60 -34.87 -1.36
CA ALA A 81 -41.03 -34.68 -1.17
C ALA A 81 -41.81 -34.50 -2.47
N ASP A 82 -41.17 -33.97 -3.52
CA ASP A 82 -41.75 -33.83 -4.85
C ASP A 82 -41.87 -35.19 -5.56
N ASN A 83 -40.82 -36.00 -5.50
CA ASN A 83 -40.82 -37.38 -6.03
C ASN A 83 -41.78 -38.34 -5.30
N GLY A 84 -42.14 -38.05 -4.04
CA GLY A 84 -43.09 -38.85 -3.26
C GLY A 84 -44.56 -38.56 -3.53
N LYS A 85 -44.89 -37.50 -4.31
CA LYS A 85 -46.27 -37.15 -4.67
C LYS A 85 -46.71 -37.66 -6.05
N GLU A 86 -45.78 -38.16 -6.87
CA GLU A 86 -46.08 -38.72 -8.19
C GLU A 86 -46.19 -40.26 -8.22
N ALA A 87 -46.11 -40.95 -7.08
CA ALA A 87 -46.33 -42.40 -6.93
C ALA A 87 -47.60 -42.69 -6.12
#